data_AF-A0A6A8ATQ0-F1
#
_entry.id   AF-A0A6A8ATQ0-F1
#
_cell.length_a   1.000
_cell.length_b   1.000
_cell.length_c   1.000
_cell.angle_alpha   90.00
_cell.angle_beta   90.00
_cell.angle_gamma   90.00
#
_symmetry.space_group_name_H-M   'P 1'
#
loop_
_entity.id
_entity.type
_entity.pdbx_description
1 polymer ?
#
loop_
_entity_poly.entity_id
_entity_poly.type
_entity_poly.pdbx_seq_one_letter_code
_entity_poly.pdbx_strand_id
1 'polypeptide(L)'
;MAHYTKDSEVSETREVPAICPLINKCAQHRADQQEYKSLCKKWTEHARSQADEELEITSTKKGKTTKEKYSVDYIQEVTGTQVFHLEYMNLEDKKKERFEQMCPHFKGDVLGLITSDPAYHDCRIFSEWFYNKERG
;
A
#
# COMPACT_ATOMS: atom_id res chain seq x y z
N MET A 1 -44.19 42.03 -16.18
CA MET A 1 -43.13 41.52 -17.07
C MET A 1 -42.13 40.74 -16.22
N ALA A 2 -41.62 39.66 -16.79
CA ALA A 2 -41.21 38.41 -16.13
C ALA A 2 -40.23 38.53 -14.95
N HIS A 3 -40.54 37.74 -13.92
CA HIS A 3 -39.68 37.39 -12.80
C HIS A 3 -38.48 36.59 -13.33
N TYR A 4 -37.26 37.03 -13.02
CA TYR A 4 -36.05 36.25 -13.25
C TYR A 4 -36.08 35.06 -12.27
N THR A 5 -36.53 33.91 -12.74
CA THR A 5 -36.45 32.66 -11.99
C THR A 5 -35.00 32.24 -11.91
N LYS A 6 -34.50 32.24 -10.67
CA LYS A 6 -33.27 31.63 -10.20
C LYS A 6 -33.08 30.29 -10.90
N ASP A 7 -32.14 30.23 -11.85
CA ASP A 7 -31.74 28.97 -12.47
C ASP A 7 -31.32 28.03 -11.35
N SER A 8 -32.11 26.97 -11.23
CA SER A 8 -31.97 25.94 -10.24
C SER A 8 -30.60 25.30 -10.45
N GLU A 9 -29.66 25.55 -9.53
CA GLU A 9 -28.47 24.74 -9.38
C GLU A 9 -28.93 23.31 -9.07
N VAL A 10 -29.09 22.52 -10.13
CA VAL A 10 -29.17 21.06 -10.01
C VAL A 10 -27.76 20.64 -9.62
N SER A 11 -27.48 20.66 -8.32
CA SER A 11 -26.37 19.92 -7.74
C SER A 11 -26.70 18.45 -7.91
N GLU A 12 -26.39 17.91 -9.09
CA GLU A 12 -26.26 16.47 -9.26
C GLU A 12 -25.17 16.03 -8.29
N THR A 13 -25.60 15.42 -7.18
CA THR A 13 -24.73 14.67 -6.29
C THR A 13 -24.26 13.45 -7.07
N ARG A 14 -23.23 13.63 -7.90
CA ARG A 14 -22.62 12.53 -8.64
C ARG A 14 -22.06 11.54 -7.62
N GLU A 15 -22.60 10.33 -7.62
CA GLU A 15 -22.14 9.25 -6.76
C GLU A 15 -20.67 8.97 -7.05
N VAL A 16 -19.84 9.21 -6.03
CA VAL A 16 -18.41 8.98 -6.05
C VAL A 16 -18.18 7.45 -6.12
N PRO A 17 -17.52 6.92 -7.18
CA PRO A 17 -17.37 5.48 -7.34
C PRO A 17 -16.64 4.81 -6.17
N ALA A 18 -17.10 3.66 -5.67
CA ALA A 18 -16.41 2.98 -4.56
C ALA A 18 -14.98 2.50 -4.93
N ILE A 19 -14.73 2.22 -6.22
CA ILE A 19 -13.44 1.74 -6.73
C ILE A 19 -12.90 2.76 -7.74
N CYS A 20 -11.60 3.04 -7.66
CA CYS A 20 -10.95 3.89 -8.65
C CYS A 20 -11.05 3.28 -10.06
N PRO A 21 -11.65 4.00 -11.04
CA PRO A 21 -11.86 3.47 -12.38
C PRO A 21 -10.54 3.26 -13.15
N LEU A 22 -9.44 3.86 -12.68
CA LEU A 22 -8.13 3.79 -13.32
C LEU A 22 -7.14 2.89 -12.58
N ILE A 23 -7.53 2.20 -11.49
CA ILE A 23 -6.62 1.39 -10.68
C ILE A 23 -5.79 0.41 -11.51
N ASN A 24 -6.44 -0.23 -12.50
CA ASN A 24 -5.81 -1.20 -13.39
C ASN A 24 -4.79 -0.58 -14.35
N LYS A 25 -4.89 0.72 -14.66
CA LYS A 25 -3.99 1.45 -15.58
C LYS A 25 -3.08 2.45 -14.88
N CYS A 26 -3.18 2.59 -13.55
CA CYS A 26 -2.38 3.52 -12.77
C CYS A 26 -0.90 3.10 -12.79
N ALA A 27 -0.06 3.90 -13.44
CA ALA A 27 1.37 3.62 -13.58
C ALA A 27 2.09 3.57 -12.21
N GLN A 28 1.76 4.49 -11.31
CA GLN A 28 2.32 4.55 -9.96
C GLN A 28 1.96 3.30 -9.15
N HIS A 29 0.67 2.92 -9.13
CA HIS A 29 0.21 1.70 -8.46
C HIS A 29 0.95 0.44 -8.95
N ARG A 30 1.11 0.30 -10.27
CA ARG A 30 1.86 -0.83 -10.85
C ARG A 30 3.34 -0.81 -10.47
N ALA A 31 3.97 0.37 -10.49
CA ALA A 31 5.36 0.53 -10.09
C ALA A 31 5.56 0.18 -8.60
N ASP A 32 4.68 0.67 -7.73
CA ASP A 32 4.69 0.36 -6.29
C ASP A 32 4.54 -1.15 -6.04
N GLN A 33 3.63 -1.82 -6.76
CA GLN A 33 3.47 -3.28 -6.67
C GLN A 33 4.71 -4.05 -7.11
N GLN A 34 5.35 -3.62 -8.21
CA GLN A 34 6.54 -4.29 -8.73
C GLN A 34 7.75 -4.10 -7.79
N GLU A 35 7.95 -2.89 -7.29
CA GLU A 35 8.98 -2.60 -6.30
C GLU A 35 8.76 -3.44 -5.04
N TYR A 36 7.55 -3.43 -4.48
CA TYR A 36 7.22 -4.19 -3.28
C TYR A 36 7.50 -5.69 -3.41
N LYS A 37 7.10 -6.32 -4.53
CA LYS A 37 7.43 -7.73 -4.81
C LYS A 37 8.93 -7.98 -4.86
N SER A 38 9.68 -7.05 -5.46
CA SER A 38 11.14 -7.16 -5.56
C SER A 38 11.79 -7.05 -4.18
N LEU A 39 11.29 -6.15 -3.33
CA LEU A 39 11.79 -5.98 -1.97
C LEU A 39 11.42 -7.15 -1.06
N CYS A 40 10.21 -7.70 -1.13
CA CYS A 40 9.81 -8.89 -0.39
C CYS A 40 10.76 -10.05 -0.70
N LYS A 41 11.03 -10.28 -1.99
CA LYS A 41 11.99 -11.30 -2.44
C LYS A 41 13.39 -11.04 -1.88
N LYS A 42 13.93 -9.83 -2.08
CA LYS A 42 15.27 -9.44 -1.60
C LYS A 42 15.45 -9.71 -0.11
N TRP A 43 14.49 -9.26 0.71
CA TRP A 43 14.59 -9.36 2.16
C TRP A 43 14.31 -10.77 2.68
N THR A 44 13.49 -11.55 1.98
CA THR A 44 13.29 -12.98 2.28
C THR A 44 14.56 -13.78 1.96
N GLU A 45 15.18 -13.54 0.80
CA GLU A 45 16.45 -14.20 0.43
C GLU A 45 17.58 -13.81 1.39
N HIS A 46 17.64 -12.54 1.79
CA HIS A 46 18.59 -12.08 2.80
C HIS A 46 18.35 -12.78 4.15
N ALA A 47 17.11 -12.88 4.62
CA ALA A 47 16.80 -13.60 5.86
C ALA A 47 17.23 -15.08 5.78
N ARG A 48 17.00 -15.73 4.64
CA ARG A 48 17.45 -17.12 4.40
C ARG A 48 18.96 -17.27 4.41
N SER A 49 19.70 -16.32 3.83
CA SER A 49 21.17 -16.40 3.77
C SER A 49 21.86 -16.22 5.13
N GLN A 50 21.17 -15.62 6.10
CA GLN A 50 21.70 -15.39 7.45
C GLN A 50 21.32 -16.51 8.43
N ALA A 51 20.48 -17.46 8.03
CA ALA A 51 20.03 -18.55 8.87
C ALA A 51 20.98 -19.75 8.75
N ASP A 52 21.31 -20.36 9.89
CA ASP A 52 21.90 -21.69 9.92
C ASP A 52 20.95 -22.70 9.27
N GLU A 53 21.47 -23.78 8.67
CA GLU A 53 20.69 -24.84 7.98
C GLU A 53 19.50 -25.36 8.80
N GLU A 54 19.56 -25.23 10.13
CA GLU A 54 18.51 -25.56 11.08
C GLU A 54 18.32 -24.43 12.11
N LEU A 55 17.15 -23.79 12.10
CA LEU A 55 16.74 -22.76 13.06
C LEU A 55 16.10 -23.40 14.29
N GLU A 56 16.66 -23.17 15.48
CA GLU A 56 16.03 -23.56 16.75
C GLU A 56 15.21 -22.40 17.32
N ILE A 57 13.89 -22.51 17.25
CA ILE A 57 12.97 -21.54 17.84
C ILE A 57 12.55 -22.03 19.22
N THR A 58 12.77 -21.21 20.24
CA THR A 58 12.33 -21.50 21.60
C THR A 58 11.00 -20.78 21.85
N SER A 59 9.93 -21.55 22.07
CA SER A 59 8.62 -20.98 22.42
C SER A 59 8.21 -21.38 23.84
N THR A 60 7.57 -20.46 24.55
CA THR A 60 7.02 -20.75 25.89
C THR A 60 5.50 -20.72 25.80
N LYS A 61 4.86 -21.88 25.95
CA LYS A 61 3.40 -22.01 25.99
C LYS A 61 3.00 -22.62 27.33
N LYS A 62 2.11 -21.94 28.08
CA LYS A 62 1.61 -22.37 29.40
C LYS A 62 2.72 -22.78 30.38
N GLY A 63 3.80 -21.99 30.45
CA GLY A 63 4.92 -22.24 31.37
C GLY A 63 5.86 -23.39 30.96
N LYS A 64 5.63 -24.05 29.83
CA LYS A 64 6.51 -25.09 29.29
C LYS A 64 7.32 -24.53 28.13
N THR A 65 8.64 -24.60 28.24
CA THR A 65 9.58 -24.22 27.18
C THR A 65 9.72 -25.38 26.19
N THR A 66 9.42 -25.13 24.92
CA THR A 66 9.58 -26.10 23.84
C THR A 66 10.58 -25.54 22.85
N LYS A 67 11.54 -26.37 22.44
CA LYS A 67 12.50 -26.07 21.38
C LYS A 67 12.05 -26.80 20.13
N GLU A 68 11.80 -26.05 19.06
CA GLU A 68 11.39 -26.59 17.77
C GLU A 68 12.47 -26.25 16.76
N LYS A 69 12.92 -27.27 16.03
CA LYS A 69 13.91 -27.14 14.97
C LYS A 69 13.20 -27.02 13.64
N TYR A 70 13.54 -26.00 12.86
CA TYR A 70 12.96 -25.70 11.57
C TYR A 70 14.05 -25.64 10.50
N SER A 71 13.80 -26.21 9.33
CA SER A 71 14.65 -25.95 8.15
C SER A 71 14.59 -24.47 7.79
N VAL A 72 15.68 -23.93 7.23
CA VAL A 72 15.74 -22.59 6.60
C VAL A 72 14.62 -22.39 5.58
N ASP A 73 14.14 -23.46 4.94
CA ASP A 73 13.01 -23.41 4.00
C ASP A 73 11.69 -22.98 4.66
N TYR A 74 11.60 -23.05 5.99
CA TYR A 74 10.45 -22.60 6.77
C TYR A 74 10.43 -21.08 6.99
N ILE A 75 11.48 -20.35 6.60
CA ILE A 75 11.49 -18.88 6.69
C ILE A 75 10.38 -18.31 5.81
N GLN A 76 9.40 -17.71 6.48
CA GLN A 76 8.28 -17.03 5.86
C GLN A 76 8.75 -15.83 5.05
N GLU A 77 7.99 -15.50 4.01
CA GLU A 77 8.24 -14.31 3.21
C GLU A 77 8.15 -13.05 4.09
N VAL A 78 9.12 -12.15 3.93
CA VAL A 78 9.11 -10.85 4.58
C VAL A 78 8.13 -9.96 3.82
N THR A 79 6.99 -9.66 4.44
CA THR A 79 5.89 -8.88 3.82
C THR A 79 5.48 -7.67 4.67
N GLY A 80 4.65 -6.78 4.13
CA GLY A 80 4.06 -5.64 4.83
C GLY A 80 4.99 -4.44 4.92
N THR A 81 4.69 -3.51 5.82
CA THR A 81 5.43 -2.25 5.96
C THR A 81 6.88 -2.44 6.43
N GLN A 82 7.19 -3.56 7.08
CA GLN A 82 8.55 -3.91 7.52
C GLN A 82 9.54 -4.00 6.34
N VAL A 83 9.08 -4.37 5.14
CA VAL A 83 9.91 -4.45 3.94
C VAL A 83 10.55 -3.11 3.62
N PHE A 84 9.77 -2.03 3.70
CA PHE A 84 10.27 -0.66 3.51
C PHE A 84 11.07 -0.15 4.69
N HIS A 85 10.80 -0.65 5.91
CA HIS A 85 11.64 -0.32 7.06
C HIS A 85 13.05 -0.88 6.88
N LEU A 86 13.18 -2.14 6.45
CA LEU A 86 14.47 -2.78 6.18
C LEU A 86 15.21 -2.06 5.04
N GLU A 87 14.50 -1.71 3.96
CA GLU A 87 15.11 -1.03 2.82
C GLU A 87 15.64 0.37 3.16
N TYR A 88 14.88 1.14 3.93
CA TYR A 88 15.20 2.55 4.20
C TYR A 88 15.63 2.82 5.65
N MET A 89 16.08 1.80 6.39
CA MET A 89 16.39 1.90 7.82
C MET A 89 17.37 3.05 8.13
N ASN A 90 18.36 3.28 7.26
CA ASN A 90 19.37 4.32 7.44
C ASN A 90 19.08 5.62 6.65
N LEU A 91 17.89 5.74 6.06
CA LEU A 91 17.53 6.81 5.12
C LEU A 91 16.11 7.31 5.43
N GLU A 92 15.93 7.86 6.65
CA GLU A 92 14.60 8.28 7.14
C GLU A 92 13.88 9.24 6.20
N ASP A 93 14.60 10.22 5.62
CA ASP A 93 14.01 11.18 4.69
C ASP A 93 13.53 10.50 3.41
N LYS A 94 14.30 9.54 2.87
CA LYS A 94 13.88 8.77 1.71
C LYS A 94 12.71 7.85 2.01
N LYS A 95 12.66 7.29 3.23
CA LYS A 95 11.50 6.50 3.68
C LYS A 95 10.25 7.36 3.63
N LYS A 96 10.27 8.53 4.26
CA LYS A 96 9.12 9.46 4.29
C LYS A 96 8.71 9.88 2.88
N GLU A 97 9.66 10.34 2.07
CA GLU A 97 9.42 10.73 0.69
C GLU A 97 8.78 9.58 -0.12
N ARG A 98 9.32 8.37 0.02
CA ARG A 98 8.81 7.20 -0.68
C ARG A 98 7.38 6.87 -0.28
N PHE A 99 7.06 6.91 1.02
CA PHE A 99 5.71 6.70 1.52
C PHE A 99 4.77 7.82 1.04
N GLU A 100 5.18 9.08 1.02
CA GLU A 100 4.37 10.18 0.49
C GLU A 100 4.03 9.97 -0.99
N GLN A 101 5.03 9.58 -1.79
CA GLN A 101 4.90 9.33 -3.22
C GLN A 101 4.29 7.96 -3.56
N MET A 102 3.82 7.17 -2.60
CA MET A 102 3.23 5.86 -2.86
C MET A 102 1.74 5.99 -3.17
N CYS A 103 1.25 5.20 -4.12
CA CYS A 103 -0.15 5.20 -4.52
C CYS A 103 -1.06 4.90 -3.30
N PRO A 104 -2.09 5.72 -3.06
CA PRO A 104 -3.04 5.48 -1.96
C PRO A 104 -3.72 4.10 -2.01
N HIS A 105 -4.06 3.60 -3.21
CA HIS A 105 -4.60 2.23 -3.35
C HIS A 105 -3.61 1.18 -2.89
N PHE A 106 -2.32 1.33 -3.23
CA PHE A 106 -1.30 0.40 -2.79
C PHE A 106 -1.15 0.44 -1.26
N LYS A 107 -1.17 1.64 -0.66
CA LYS A 107 -1.14 1.81 0.80
C LYS A 107 -2.32 1.09 1.48
N GLY A 108 -3.54 1.30 0.99
CA GLY A 108 -4.73 0.66 1.55
C GLY A 108 -4.77 -0.85 1.31
N ASP A 109 -4.75 -1.26 0.03
CA ASP A 109 -5.04 -2.63 -0.38
C ASP A 109 -3.91 -3.61 -0.06
N VAL A 110 -2.65 -3.16 -0.18
CA VAL A 110 -1.48 -4.04 -0.03
C VAL A 110 -0.84 -3.91 1.34
N LEU A 111 -0.76 -2.68 1.89
CA LEU A 111 -0.11 -2.43 3.17
C LEU A 111 -1.08 -2.30 4.35
N GLY A 112 -2.40 -2.24 4.11
CA GLY A 112 -3.39 -2.05 5.16
C GLY A 112 -3.28 -0.71 5.89
N LEU A 113 -2.71 0.31 5.23
CA LEU A 113 -2.53 1.64 5.80
C LEU A 113 -3.80 2.46 5.69
N ILE A 114 -4.01 3.32 6.68
CA ILE A 114 -5.13 4.27 6.69
C ILE A 114 -4.96 5.24 5.52
N THR A 115 -5.98 5.31 4.67
CA THR A 115 -6.12 6.26 3.55
C THR A 115 -7.54 6.82 3.57
N SER A 116 -7.79 7.92 2.85
CA SER A 116 -9.16 8.40 2.66
C SER A 116 -10.04 7.29 2.08
N ASP A 117 -11.33 7.25 2.40
CA ASP A 117 -12.27 6.32 1.77
C ASP A 117 -13.19 7.10 0.81
N PRO A 118 -13.14 6.85 -0.50
CA PRO A 118 -12.23 5.93 -1.21
C PRO A 118 -10.81 6.48 -1.41
N ALA A 119 -9.80 5.59 -1.43
CA ALA A 119 -8.37 5.93 -1.39
C ALA A 119 -7.90 6.85 -2.53
N TYR A 120 -8.58 6.84 -3.67
CA TYR A 120 -8.23 7.72 -4.79
C TYR A 120 -8.47 9.21 -4.53
N HIS A 121 -9.19 9.62 -3.48
CA HIS A 121 -9.26 11.03 -3.11
C HIS A 121 -7.89 11.64 -2.85
N ASP A 122 -6.94 10.81 -2.40
CA ASP A 122 -5.56 11.21 -2.15
C ASP A 122 -4.70 11.16 -3.45
N CYS A 123 -5.26 10.74 -4.59
CA CYS A 123 -4.53 10.57 -5.85
C CYS A 123 -4.61 11.81 -6.75
N ARG A 124 -3.51 12.56 -6.86
CA ARG A 124 -3.42 13.81 -7.64
C ARG A 124 -3.86 13.68 -9.11
N ILE A 125 -3.38 12.64 -9.81
CA ILE A 125 -3.68 12.43 -11.25
C ILE A 125 -5.16 12.14 -11.49
N PHE A 126 -5.81 11.44 -10.56
CA PHE A 126 -7.23 11.11 -10.68
C PHE A 126 -8.11 12.33 -10.39
N SER A 127 -7.81 13.09 -9.32
CA SER A 127 -8.50 14.34 -9.03
C SER A 127 -8.44 15.28 -10.24
N GLU A 128 -7.26 15.44 -10.85
CA GLU A 128 -7.11 16.26 -12.05
C GLU A 128 -7.91 15.73 -13.25
N TRP A 129 -7.86 14.43 -13.54
CA TRP A 129 -8.58 13.88 -14.70
C TRP A 129 -10.10 13.85 -14.50
N PHE A 130 -10.59 13.37 -13.36
CA PHE A 130 -12.03 13.27 -13.07
C PHE A 130 -12.65 14.67 -13.05
N TYR A 131 -12.13 15.61 -12.27
CA TYR A 131 -12.70 16.95 -12.20
C TYR A 131 -12.57 17.75 -13.51
N ASN A 132 -11.61 17.47 -14.37
CA ASN A 132 -11.48 18.16 -15.67
C ASN A 132 -12.32 17.52 -16.78
N LYS A 133 -12.53 16.20 -16.80
CA LYS A 133 -13.33 15.49 -17.81
C LYS A 133 -14.82 15.50 -17.52
N GLU A 134 -15.22 15.56 -16.26
CA GLU A 134 -16.63 15.59 -15.85
C GLU A 134 -17.23 17.01 -15.83
N ARG A 135 -16.38 18.05 -15.89
CA ARG A 135 -16.77 19.47 -16.00
C ARG A 135 -16.86 19.99 -17.45
N GLY A 136 -16.51 19.18 -18.44
CA GLY A 136 -16.65 19.50 -19.87
C GLY A 136 -17.77 18.68 -20.50
#